data_AF-A0A9P1BTS5-F1
#
_entry.id   AF-A0A9P1BTS5-F1
#
_cell.length_a   1.000
_cell.length_b   1.000
_cell.length_c   1.000
_cell.angle_alpha   90.00
_cell.angle_beta   90.00
_cell.angle_gamma   90.00
#
_symmetry.space_group_name_H-M   'P 1'
#
loop_
_entity.id
_entity.type
_entity.pdbx_description
1 polymer ?
#
loop_
_entity_poly.entity_id
_entity_poly.type
_entity_poly.pdbx_seq_one_letter_code
_entity_poly.pdbx_strand_id
1 'polypeptide(L)'
;MAAKLATSTQSLVQCEVHKDAVVCQDAKVQGSHGIKVGEGTVVHPASIIHAEAGPIVIGCFNIIEEQVEIVNSSEVPLVIGDHNMLEVGSKVLGEGGRRVGDANVLECRSVLKPGSSVSNGCTLGACTWLEGETLSDETVVVGPGLRHVESGAKETHVQAVTKFIEVLKETLPRSHHLRKSNVKST
;
A
#
# COMPACT_ATOMS: atom_id res chain seq x y z
N MET A 1 29.96 1.69 -38.74
CA MET A 1 29.77 1.69 -37.27
C MET A 1 28.27 1.71 -37.00
N ALA A 2 27.67 0.57 -36.68
CA ALA A 2 26.26 0.48 -36.32
C ALA A 2 26.14 0.51 -34.79
N ALA A 3 25.49 1.53 -34.26
CA ALA A 3 25.14 1.61 -32.84
C ALA A 3 24.07 0.55 -32.54
N LYS A 4 24.37 -0.38 -31.65
CA LYS A 4 23.38 -1.32 -31.10
C LYS A 4 22.38 -0.49 -30.27
N LEU A 5 21.13 -0.44 -30.72
CA LEU A 5 20.00 -0.09 -29.87
C LEU A 5 19.99 -1.07 -28.70
N ALA A 6 20.17 -0.57 -27.48
CA ALA A 6 19.86 -1.30 -26.27
C ALA A 6 18.35 -1.51 -26.24
N THR A 7 17.90 -2.71 -26.63
CA THR A 7 16.57 -3.21 -26.26
C THR A 7 16.51 -3.23 -24.75
N SER A 8 15.83 -2.23 -24.17
CA SER A 8 15.45 -2.22 -22.76
C SER A 8 14.50 -3.39 -22.57
N THR A 9 15.03 -4.51 -22.06
CA THR A 9 14.25 -5.64 -21.61
C THR A 9 13.42 -5.12 -20.44
N GLN A 10 12.19 -4.68 -20.70
CA GLN A 10 11.21 -4.47 -19.64
C GLN A 10 10.98 -5.83 -19.00
N SER A 11 11.69 -6.10 -17.90
CA SER A 11 11.39 -7.22 -17.02
C SER A 11 9.93 -7.07 -16.63
N LEU A 12 9.09 -8.04 -17.01
CA LEU A 12 7.71 -8.06 -16.57
C LEU A 12 7.71 -8.08 -15.05
N VAL A 13 7.10 -7.06 -14.44
CA VAL A 13 6.91 -7.00 -12.99
C VAL A 13 6.18 -8.26 -12.55
N GLN A 14 6.84 -9.09 -11.73
CA GLN A 14 6.20 -10.25 -11.14
C GLN A 14 5.25 -9.76 -10.06
N CYS A 15 3.94 -9.80 -10.32
CA CYS A 15 2.92 -9.44 -9.36
C CYS A 15 2.07 -10.67 -9.00
N GLU A 16 2.20 -11.12 -7.76
CA GLU A 16 1.46 -12.22 -7.18
C GLU A 16 0.27 -11.65 -6.39
N VAL A 17 -0.94 -11.97 -6.84
CA VAL A 17 -2.19 -11.48 -6.25
C VAL A 17 -2.94 -12.66 -5.67
N HIS A 18 -3.25 -12.62 -4.38
CA HIS A 18 -4.05 -13.65 -3.73
C HIS A 18 -5.43 -13.79 -4.42
N LYS A 19 -6.01 -14.99 -4.42
CA LYS A 19 -7.27 -15.28 -5.13
C LYS A 19 -8.46 -14.41 -4.65
N ASP A 20 -8.45 -14.04 -3.37
CA ASP A 20 -9.52 -13.25 -2.73
C ASP A 20 -9.19 -11.75 -2.67
N ALA A 21 -8.04 -11.33 -3.24
CA ALA A 21 -7.68 -9.94 -3.39
C ALA A 21 -8.35 -9.35 -4.63
N VAL A 22 -8.71 -8.06 -4.55
CA VAL A 22 -9.35 -7.32 -5.64
C VAL A 22 -8.37 -6.26 -6.10
N VAL A 23 -7.77 -6.44 -7.28
CA VAL A 23 -6.84 -5.46 -7.85
C VAL A 23 -7.43 -4.93 -9.15
N CYS A 24 -7.75 -3.64 -9.21
CA CYS A 24 -8.24 -3.01 -10.43
C CYS A 24 -7.18 -3.04 -11.54
N GLN A 25 -7.59 -3.29 -12.78
CA GLN A 25 -6.70 -3.37 -13.94
C GLN A 25 -5.95 -2.05 -14.20
N ASP A 26 -6.58 -0.93 -13.87
CA ASP A 26 -6.02 0.42 -14.02
C ASP A 26 -5.04 0.81 -12.90
N ALA A 27 -4.82 -0.07 -11.92
CA ALA A 27 -3.74 0.09 -10.95
C ALA A 27 -2.38 -0.11 -11.66
N LYS A 28 -1.48 0.85 -11.48
CA LYS A 28 -0.16 0.87 -12.12
C LYS A 28 0.81 0.06 -11.27
N VAL A 29 0.97 -1.20 -11.62
CA VAL A 29 1.95 -2.10 -11.02
C VAL A 29 3.23 -2.08 -11.86
N GLN A 30 4.30 -1.50 -11.32
CA GLN A 30 5.52 -1.11 -12.04
C GLN A 30 6.80 -1.61 -11.32
N GLY A 31 7.93 -1.60 -12.03
CA GLY A 31 9.26 -1.93 -11.48
C GLY A 31 9.93 -3.15 -12.12
N SER A 32 11.05 -3.58 -11.54
CA SER A 32 11.77 -4.80 -11.94
C SER A 32 11.70 -5.92 -10.90
N HIS A 33 11.13 -5.62 -9.73
CA HIS A 33 11.11 -6.54 -8.59
C HIS A 33 9.71 -7.09 -8.31
N GLY A 34 9.66 -8.11 -7.44
CA GLY A 34 8.42 -8.81 -7.11
C GLY A 34 7.47 -7.98 -6.25
N ILE A 35 6.18 -8.04 -6.55
CA ILE A 35 5.09 -7.42 -5.79
C ILE A 35 4.14 -8.52 -5.33
N LYS A 36 3.83 -8.56 -4.03
CA LYS A 36 2.88 -9.51 -3.45
C LYS A 36 1.72 -8.77 -2.81
N VAL A 37 0.50 -9.21 -3.11
CA VAL A 37 -0.75 -8.67 -2.55
C VAL A 37 -1.47 -9.79 -1.79
N GLY A 38 -1.60 -9.61 -0.48
CA GLY A 38 -2.22 -10.57 0.43
C GLY A 38 -3.72 -10.72 0.27
N GLU A 39 -4.28 -11.67 1.02
CA GLU A 39 -5.71 -12.04 0.97
C GLU A 39 -6.62 -10.85 1.28
N GLY A 40 -7.73 -10.73 0.54
CA GLY A 40 -8.79 -9.77 0.85
C GLY A 40 -8.41 -8.29 0.63
N THR A 41 -7.15 -8.00 0.29
CA THR A 41 -6.68 -6.65 -0.01
C THR A 41 -7.33 -6.13 -1.28
N VAL A 42 -7.73 -4.86 -1.24
CA VAL A 42 -8.41 -4.14 -2.31
C VAL A 42 -7.50 -3.01 -2.81
N VAL A 43 -7.27 -2.96 -4.12
CA VAL A 43 -6.44 -1.95 -4.79
C VAL A 43 -7.28 -1.24 -5.85
N HIS A 44 -7.55 0.04 -5.62
CA HIS A 44 -8.36 0.90 -6.48
C HIS A 44 -7.63 1.28 -7.78
N PRO A 45 -8.38 1.75 -8.81
CA PRO A 45 -7.83 2.29 -10.05
C PRO A 45 -6.80 3.40 -9.80
N ALA A 46 -5.90 3.64 -10.76
CA ALA A 46 -4.91 4.72 -10.76
C ALA A 46 -3.96 4.81 -9.55
N SER A 47 -4.02 3.87 -8.61
CA SER A 47 -2.98 3.63 -7.62
C SER A 47 -1.67 3.23 -8.30
N ILE A 48 -0.54 3.50 -7.67
CA ILE A 48 0.81 3.24 -8.17
C ILE A 48 1.53 2.38 -7.15
N ILE A 49 1.94 1.19 -7.56
CA ILE A 49 2.79 0.30 -6.77
C ILE A 49 4.07 0.06 -7.58
N HIS A 50 5.16 0.71 -7.17
CA HIS A 50 6.40 0.76 -7.91
C HIS A 50 7.54 0.09 -7.12
N ALA A 51 7.85 -1.16 -7.48
CA ALA A 51 8.96 -1.92 -6.94
C ALA A 51 10.25 -1.57 -7.70
N GLU A 52 10.76 -0.36 -7.46
CA GLU A 52 11.85 0.27 -8.20
C GLU A 52 13.19 -0.45 -8.02
N ALA A 53 13.66 -0.59 -6.78
CA ALA A 53 14.94 -1.23 -6.46
C ALA A 53 14.81 -2.54 -5.66
N GLY A 54 13.64 -2.79 -5.08
CA GLY A 54 13.40 -3.98 -4.28
C GLY A 54 11.93 -4.35 -4.21
N PRO A 55 11.63 -5.55 -3.68
CA PRO A 55 10.28 -6.09 -3.69
C PRO A 55 9.33 -5.33 -2.74
N ILE A 56 8.03 -5.41 -3.02
CA ILE A 56 6.97 -4.86 -2.17
C ILE A 56 6.07 -6.00 -1.71
N VAL A 57 5.82 -6.08 -0.41
CA VAL A 57 4.90 -7.05 0.20
C VAL A 57 3.79 -6.30 0.90
N ILE A 58 2.57 -6.47 0.40
CA ILE A 58 1.35 -5.92 0.98
C ILE A 58 0.62 -7.07 1.64
N GLY A 59 0.34 -6.92 2.94
CA GLY A 59 -0.37 -7.89 3.75
C GLY A 59 -1.84 -8.06 3.35
N CYS A 60 -2.60 -8.62 4.28
CA CYS A 60 -4.00 -8.99 4.09
C CYS A 60 -4.95 -7.87 4.49
N PHE A 61 -6.14 -7.86 3.87
CA PHE A 61 -7.26 -6.98 4.20
C PHE A 61 -6.90 -5.48 4.21
N ASN A 62 -5.99 -5.05 3.34
CA ASN A 62 -5.70 -3.63 3.18
C ASN A 62 -6.63 -2.99 2.16
N ILE A 63 -6.87 -1.68 2.26
CA ILE A 63 -7.54 -0.87 1.25
C ILE A 63 -6.52 0.15 0.74
N ILE A 64 -6.22 0.08 -0.55
CA ILE A 64 -5.33 1.01 -1.25
C ILE A 64 -6.21 1.79 -2.22
N GLU A 65 -6.52 3.04 -1.87
CA GLU A 65 -7.43 3.88 -2.65
C GLU A 65 -6.78 4.48 -3.91
N GLU A 66 -7.57 5.28 -4.63
CA GLU A 66 -7.15 5.90 -5.88
C GLU A 66 -5.95 6.83 -5.66
N GLN A 67 -5.02 6.89 -6.61
CA GLN A 67 -3.87 7.80 -6.58
C GLN A 67 -2.90 7.56 -5.40
N VAL A 68 -3.09 6.51 -4.60
CA VAL A 68 -2.11 6.08 -3.61
C VAL A 68 -0.81 5.68 -4.31
N GLU A 69 0.33 6.08 -3.74
CA GLU A 69 1.65 5.80 -4.29
C GLU A 69 2.51 5.02 -3.28
N ILE A 70 2.88 3.79 -3.62
CA ILE A 70 3.78 2.94 -2.83
C ILE A 70 5.04 2.71 -3.65
N VAL A 71 6.18 3.23 -3.18
CA VAL A 71 7.47 3.11 -3.89
C VAL A 71 8.51 2.49 -2.97
N ASN A 72 9.19 1.46 -3.47
CA ASN A 72 10.38 0.91 -2.82
C ASN A 72 11.64 1.22 -3.65
N SER A 73 12.42 2.20 -3.18
CA SER A 73 13.68 2.62 -3.79
C SER A 73 14.92 1.98 -3.15
N SER A 74 14.73 0.93 -2.34
CA SER A 74 15.80 0.15 -1.70
C SER A 74 15.73 -1.32 -2.08
N GLU A 75 16.87 -2.02 -2.03
CA GLU A 75 16.94 -3.46 -2.24
C GLU A 75 16.22 -4.26 -1.13
N VAL A 76 16.06 -3.66 0.05
CA VAL A 76 15.36 -4.28 1.18
C VAL A 76 13.85 -4.31 0.88
N PRO A 77 13.14 -5.43 1.11
CA PRO A 77 11.71 -5.50 0.90
C PRO A 77 10.93 -4.43 1.68
N LEU A 78 10.06 -3.68 1.00
CA LEU A 78 9.09 -2.79 1.66
C LEU A 78 7.88 -3.62 2.07
N VAL A 79 7.60 -3.65 3.37
CA VAL A 79 6.50 -4.43 3.94
C VAL A 79 5.43 -3.49 4.50
N ILE A 80 4.20 -3.71 4.07
CA ILE A 80 2.95 -3.16 4.62
C ILE A 80 2.21 -4.31 5.29
N GLY A 81 1.83 -4.13 6.56
CA GLY A 81 1.11 -5.11 7.35
C GLY A 81 -0.35 -5.29 6.93
N ASP A 82 -1.20 -5.65 7.87
CA ASP A 82 -2.59 -6.03 7.60
C ASP A 82 -3.59 -4.94 8.01
N HIS A 83 -4.79 -4.95 7.43
CA HIS A 83 -5.92 -4.09 7.82
C HIS A 83 -5.66 -2.58 7.73
N ASN A 84 -4.72 -2.13 6.91
CA ASN A 84 -4.46 -0.70 6.71
C ASN A 84 -5.42 -0.08 5.69
N MET A 85 -5.73 1.20 5.88
CA MET A 85 -6.46 2.03 4.94
C MET A 85 -5.56 3.16 4.45
N LEU A 86 -5.17 3.10 3.18
CA LEU A 86 -4.41 4.15 2.52
C LEU A 86 -5.38 4.95 1.65
N GLU A 87 -5.74 6.14 2.11
CA GLU A 87 -6.73 6.97 1.44
C GLU A 87 -6.17 7.70 0.22
N VAL A 88 -7.07 8.27 -0.57
CA VAL A 88 -6.77 8.94 -1.85
C VAL A 88 -5.53 9.83 -1.79
N GLY A 89 -4.57 9.54 -2.67
CA GLY A 89 -3.37 10.35 -2.85
C GLY A 89 -2.33 10.24 -1.73
N SER A 90 -2.53 9.38 -0.72
CA SER A 90 -1.51 9.10 0.29
C SER A 90 -0.28 8.42 -0.32
N LYS A 91 0.88 8.58 0.32
CA LYS A 91 2.16 8.11 -0.22
C LYS A 91 2.97 7.36 0.82
N VAL A 92 3.50 6.21 0.42
CA VAL A 92 4.45 5.40 1.20
C VAL A 92 5.75 5.33 0.41
N LEU A 93 6.70 6.19 0.77
CA LEU A 93 8.00 6.32 0.13
C LEU A 93 9.04 5.59 0.98
N GLY A 94 9.39 4.38 0.56
CA GLY A 94 10.16 3.44 1.34
C GLY A 94 11.61 3.27 0.91
N GLU A 95 12.51 3.16 1.89
CA GLU A 95 13.87 2.61 1.73
C GLU A 95 13.93 1.15 2.24
N GLY A 96 12.81 0.42 2.14
CA GLY A 96 12.65 -0.96 2.61
C GLY A 96 12.36 -1.10 4.12
N GLY A 97 12.13 -2.34 4.56
CA GLY A 97 11.73 -2.69 5.93
C GLY A 97 10.22 -2.69 6.15
N ARG A 98 9.77 -2.96 7.39
CA ARG A 98 8.36 -2.83 7.79
C ARG A 98 8.02 -1.35 7.94
N ARG A 99 7.51 -0.75 6.86
CA ARG A 99 7.24 0.69 6.78
C ARG A 99 5.88 1.03 7.39
N VAL A 100 4.90 0.16 7.20
CA VAL A 100 3.56 0.30 7.75
C VAL A 100 3.24 -0.99 8.49
N GLY A 101 2.93 -0.91 9.78
CA GLY A 101 2.46 -2.06 10.54
C GLY A 101 0.99 -2.38 10.25
N ASP A 102 0.23 -2.71 11.28
CA ASP A 102 -1.14 -3.20 11.10
C ASP A 102 -2.19 -2.18 11.54
N ALA A 103 -3.34 -2.18 10.85
CA ALA A 103 -4.51 -1.38 11.20
C ALA A 103 -4.23 0.12 11.30
N ASN A 104 -3.42 0.65 10.38
CA ASN A 104 -3.16 2.09 10.29
C ASN A 104 -4.08 2.75 9.26
N VAL A 105 -4.38 4.03 9.49
CA VAL A 105 -5.08 4.88 8.53
C VAL A 105 -4.13 5.97 8.07
N LEU A 106 -3.77 5.96 6.79
CA LEU A 106 -3.07 7.08 6.15
C LEU A 106 -4.11 7.89 5.39
N GLU A 107 -4.55 9.01 5.97
CA GLU A 107 -5.60 9.83 5.40
C GLU A 107 -5.15 10.53 4.10
N CYS A 108 -6.12 11.15 3.43
CA CYS A 108 -5.96 11.82 2.15
C CYS A 108 -4.67 12.66 2.05
N ARG A 109 -3.85 12.36 1.04
CA ARG A 109 -2.58 13.05 0.74
C ARG A 109 -1.56 13.09 1.87
N SER A 110 -1.67 12.20 2.85
CA SER A 110 -0.63 12.00 3.84
C SER A 110 0.61 11.33 3.22
N VAL A 111 1.80 11.58 3.78
CA VAL A 111 3.07 11.11 3.20
C VAL A 111 3.99 10.51 4.26
N LEU A 112 4.26 9.21 4.13
CA LEU A 112 5.32 8.54 4.86
C LEU A 112 6.62 8.64 4.03
N LYS A 113 7.50 9.61 4.36
CA LYS A 113 8.77 9.81 3.65
C LYS A 113 9.80 8.70 3.94
N PRO A 114 10.90 8.61 3.18
CA PRO A 114 12.03 7.74 3.49
C PRO A 114 12.51 7.89 4.95
N GLY A 115 12.96 6.78 5.55
CA GLY A 115 13.33 6.71 6.97
C GLY A 115 12.18 6.68 7.99
N SER A 116 10.93 6.93 7.59
CA SER A 116 9.79 7.00 8.53
C SER A 116 9.00 5.71 8.61
N SER A 117 8.52 5.27 9.76
CA SER A 117 7.61 4.11 9.84
C SER A 117 6.44 4.35 10.78
N VAL A 118 5.36 3.61 10.58
CA VAL A 118 4.23 3.58 11.51
C VAL A 118 4.10 2.18 12.08
N SER A 119 3.88 2.10 13.39
CA SER A 119 3.67 0.83 14.08
C SER A 119 2.24 0.33 13.82
N ASN A 120 1.40 0.12 14.83
CA ASN A 120 0.06 -0.42 14.64
C ASN A 120 -1.02 0.53 15.16
N GLY A 121 -2.19 0.55 14.53
CA GLY A 121 -3.30 1.39 14.99
C GLY A 121 -3.09 2.90 14.83
N CYS A 122 -2.07 3.33 14.08
CA CYS A 122 -1.75 4.75 13.94
C CYS A 122 -2.66 5.43 12.92
N THR A 123 -2.87 6.73 13.09
CA THR A 123 -3.56 7.58 12.10
C THR A 123 -2.65 8.72 11.68
N LEU A 124 -2.35 8.79 10.38
CA LEU A 124 -1.66 9.93 9.80
C LEU A 124 -2.70 10.82 9.11
N GLY A 125 -2.98 11.96 9.73
CA GLY A 125 -4.03 12.87 9.29
C GLY A 125 -3.78 13.47 7.92
N ALA A 126 -4.85 13.97 7.30
CA ALA A 126 -4.82 14.47 5.94
C ALA A 126 -3.73 15.55 5.73
N CYS A 127 -3.06 15.48 4.58
CA CYS A 127 -1.94 16.37 4.21
C CYS A 127 -0.76 16.40 5.20
N THR A 128 -0.66 15.42 6.11
CA THR A 128 0.45 15.32 7.08
C THR A 128 1.58 14.47 6.50
N TRP A 129 2.83 14.75 6.89
CA TRP A 129 3.97 13.92 6.53
C TRP A 129 4.81 13.56 7.74
N LEU A 130 5.44 12.38 7.67
CA LEU A 130 6.43 11.92 8.66
C LEU A 130 7.78 11.82 7.99
N GLU A 131 8.84 12.21 8.70
CA GLU A 131 10.20 12.26 8.17
C GLU A 131 11.21 11.74 9.19
N GLY A 132 11.90 10.64 8.86
CA GLY A 132 12.99 10.08 9.67
C GLY A 132 12.57 9.57 11.05
N GLU A 133 11.29 9.27 11.26
CA GLU A 133 10.77 8.88 12.58
C GLU A 133 9.82 7.68 12.53
N THR A 134 9.72 6.97 13.66
CA THR A 134 8.80 5.85 13.83
C THR A 134 7.69 6.23 14.79
N LEU A 135 6.43 6.16 14.35
CA LEU A 135 5.28 6.32 15.24
C LEU A 135 5.08 5.07 16.10
N SER A 136 4.87 5.30 17.40
CA SER A 136 4.42 4.29 18.35
C SER A 136 2.98 3.86 18.08
N ASP A 137 2.58 2.72 18.63
CA ASP A 137 1.21 2.21 18.50
C ASP A 137 0.15 3.25 18.87
N GLU A 138 -0.97 3.19 18.16
CA GLU A 138 -2.18 3.98 18.41
C GLU A 138 -1.95 5.50 18.42
N THR A 139 -0.88 5.95 17.76
CA THR A 139 -0.53 7.37 17.69
C THR A 139 -1.22 8.03 16.50
N VAL A 140 -1.94 9.11 16.78
CA VAL A 140 -2.60 9.97 15.81
C VAL A 140 -1.78 11.23 15.62
N VAL A 141 -1.46 11.56 14.36
CA VAL A 141 -0.73 12.78 13.99
C VAL A 141 -1.61 13.62 13.09
N VAL A 142 -1.89 14.86 13.48
CA VAL A 142 -2.74 15.79 12.72
C VAL A 142 -1.97 17.06 12.41
N GLY A 143 -1.70 17.29 11.14
CA GLY A 143 -1.00 18.49 10.69
C GLY A 143 0.37 18.67 11.35
N PRO A 144 0.91 19.91 11.36
CA PRO A 144 2.21 20.18 11.94
C PRO A 144 2.15 20.16 13.47
N GLY A 145 2.58 19.04 14.05
CA GLY A 145 2.97 18.96 15.46
C GLY A 145 1.89 18.51 16.45
N LEU A 146 0.61 18.38 16.05
CA LEU A 146 -0.38 17.80 16.95
C LEU A 146 -0.27 16.28 16.92
N ARG A 147 0.00 15.70 18.09
CA ARG A 147 0.14 14.26 18.28
C ARG A 147 -0.54 13.84 19.57
N HIS A 148 -1.30 12.77 19.50
CA HIS A 148 -1.89 12.15 20.68
C HIS A 148 -1.99 10.64 20.48
N VAL A 149 -2.18 9.92 21.57
CA VAL A 149 -2.46 8.49 21.54
C VAL A 149 -3.97 8.31 21.68
N GLU A 150 -4.55 7.52 20.80
CA GLU A 150 -5.98 7.17 20.81
C GLU A 150 -6.13 5.69 21.16
N SER A 151 -6.27 5.40 22.44
CA SER A 151 -6.38 4.03 22.93
C SER A 151 -7.56 3.29 22.30
N GLY A 152 -7.28 2.14 21.67
CA GLY A 152 -8.29 1.33 20.98
C GLY A 152 -8.48 1.67 19.50
N ALA A 153 -7.76 2.65 18.96
CA ALA A 153 -7.79 3.00 17.54
C ALA A 153 -7.55 1.79 16.64
N LYS A 154 -6.64 0.88 17.05
CA LYS A 154 -6.35 -0.35 16.30
C LYS A 154 -7.60 -1.17 16.02
N GLU A 155 -8.39 -1.46 17.06
CA GLU A 155 -9.61 -2.27 16.95
C GLU A 155 -10.67 -1.55 16.11
N THR A 156 -10.81 -0.23 16.32
CA THR A 156 -11.73 0.59 15.54
C THR A 156 -11.39 0.60 14.05
N HIS A 157 -10.11 0.73 13.69
CA HIS A 157 -9.66 0.68 12.30
C HIS A 157 -9.92 -0.68 11.66
N VAL A 158 -9.60 -1.78 12.35
CA VAL A 158 -9.88 -3.14 11.86
C VAL A 158 -11.37 -3.31 11.55
N GLN A 159 -12.24 -2.89 12.46
CA GLN A 159 -13.69 -2.99 12.27
C GLN A 159 -14.19 -2.12 11.10
N ALA A 160 -13.65 -0.91 10.95
CA ALA A 160 -13.99 -0.02 9.84
C ALA A 160 -13.55 -0.59 8.48
N VAL A 161 -12.30 -1.02 8.38
CA VAL A 161 -11.71 -1.61 7.16
C VAL A 161 -12.44 -2.88 6.76
N THR A 162 -12.74 -3.77 7.71
CA THR A 162 -13.44 -5.03 7.43
C THR A 162 -14.81 -4.78 6.80
N LYS A 163 -15.60 -3.88 7.39
CA LYS A 163 -16.91 -3.48 6.85
C LYS A 163 -16.79 -2.85 5.47
N PHE A 164 -15.76 -2.03 5.25
CA PHE A 164 -15.58 -1.38 3.96
C PHE A 164 -15.16 -2.38 2.87
N ILE A 165 -14.30 -3.35 3.19
CA ILE A 165 -13.92 -4.44 2.28
C ILE A 165 -15.13 -5.26 1.85
N GLU A 166 -16.06 -5.58 2.76
CA GLU A 166 -17.29 -6.30 2.41
C GLU A 166 -18.08 -5.56 1.32
N VAL A 167 -18.25 -4.25 1.46
CA VAL A 167 -18.93 -3.40 0.47
C VAL A 167 -18.13 -3.30 -0.83
N LEU A 168 -16.81 -3.12 -0.76
CA LEU A 168 -15.94 -2.96 -1.92
C LEU A 168 -15.87 -4.23 -2.77
N LYS A 169 -15.85 -5.41 -2.13
CA LYS A 169 -15.86 -6.70 -2.83
C LYS A 169 -17.13 -6.91 -3.66
N GLU A 170 -18.26 -6.32 -3.28
CA GLU A 170 -19.50 -6.39 -4.06
C GLU A 170 -19.58 -5.35 -5.18
N THR A 171 -19.01 -4.16 -4.95
CA THR A 171 -19.21 -2.98 -5.81
C THR A 171 -18.12 -2.82 -6.88
N LEU A 172 -16.86 -3.14 -6.57
CA LEU A 172 -15.75 -2.99 -7.52
C LEU A 172 -15.84 -3.92 -8.73
N PRO A 173 -16.19 -5.21 -8.61
CA PRO A 173 -16.35 -6.08 -9.79
C PRO A 173 -17.46 -5.62 -10.75
N ARG A 174 -18.41 -4.81 -10.26
CA ARG A 174 -19.51 -4.25 -11.08
C ARG A 174 -19.10 -2.98 -11.83
N SER A 175 -18.09 -2.27 -11.33
CA SER A 175 -17.71 -0.94 -11.82
C SER A 175 -16.38 -0.94 -12.58
N HIS A 176 -15.50 -1.92 -12.36
CA HIS A 176 -14.15 -1.93 -12.91
C HIS A 176 -13.71 -3.31 -13.41
N HIS A 177 -12.80 -3.32 -14.39
CA HIS A 177 -12.10 -4.54 -14.77
C HIS A 177 -11.06 -4.91 -13.71
N LEU A 178 -11.04 -6.18 -13.31
CA LEU A 178 -10.12 -6.69 -12.29
C LEU A 178 -8.97 -7.46 -12.94
N ARG A 179 -7.79 -7.34 -12.33
CA ARG A 179 -6.61 -8.13 -12.70
C ARG A 179 -6.84 -9.58 -12.30
N LYS A 180 -6.62 -10.50 -13.24
CA LYS A 180 -6.75 -11.94 -12.98
C LYS A 180 -5.65 -12.40 -12.01
N SER A 181 -6.03 -13.22 -11.03
CA SER A 181 -5.07 -13.88 -10.15
C SER A 181 -4.26 -14.90 -10.95
N ASN A 182 -2.93 -14.90 -10.77
CA ASN A 182 -2.01 -15.85 -11.42
C ASN A 182 -1.77 -17.10 -10.56
N VAL A 183 -2.60 -17.35 -9.54
CA VAL A 183 -2.46 -18.52 -8.69
C VAL A 183 -2.91 -19.75 -9.47
N LYS A 184 -1.96 -20.62 -9.81
CA LYS A 184 -2.27 -21.97 -10.29
C LYS A 184 -3.03 -22.68 -9.17
N SER A 185 -4.29 -23.02 -9.40
CA SER A 185 -5.07 -23.88 -8.53
C SER A 185 -4.33 -25.20 -8.38
N THR A 186 -3.67 -25.41 -7.25
CA THR A 186 -3.21 -26.73 -6.79
C THR A 186 -4.30 -27.40 -5.98
#